data_AF-A0A8S7XVD0-F1
#
_entry.id   AF-A0A8S7XVD0-F1
#
_cell.length_a   1.000
_cell.length_b   1.000
_cell.length_c   1.000
_cell.angle_alpha   90.00
_cell.angle_beta   90.00
_cell.angle_gamma   90.00
#
_symmetry.space_group_name_H-M   'P 1'
#
loop_
_entity.id
_entity.type
_entity.pdbx_description
1 polymer ?
#
loop_
_entity_poly.entity_id
_entity_poly.type
_entity_poly.pdbx_seq_one_letter_code
_entity_poly.pdbx_strand_id
1 'polypeptide(L)'
;MPLAQLKRDTLSLVKLNGDRTDGIKGSVQKNKIFISRSDIAIEKGDLLIRSMPHGGTEEYIVIEPNFRMGVGGIPATYQAEVILKENTTTEEMTSSPSTAVPEAVIATVNTFIALCVTIVNEGASSPDKYASQFYRLRQELL
;
A
#
# COMPACT_ATOMS: atom_id res chain seq x y z
N MET A 1 -34.32 11.14 8.14
CA MET A 1 -33.32 10.23 8.77
C MET A 1 -31.94 10.87 8.72
N PRO A 2 -31.46 11.52 9.80
CA PRO A 2 -30.21 12.29 9.75
C PRO A 2 -28.93 11.44 9.63
N LEU A 3 -28.83 10.36 10.41
CA LEU A 3 -27.56 9.60 10.57
C LEU A 3 -27.08 8.92 9.28
N ALA A 4 -27.99 8.48 8.40
CA ALA A 4 -27.62 7.86 7.13
C ALA A 4 -26.85 8.82 6.20
N GLN A 5 -27.14 10.13 6.27
CA GLN A 5 -26.54 11.14 5.40
C GLN A 5 -25.06 11.45 5.73
N LEU A 6 -24.56 10.99 6.89
CA LEU A 6 -23.16 11.15 7.28
C LEU A 6 -22.24 10.09 6.65
N LYS A 7 -22.79 8.95 6.21
CA LYS A 7 -22.00 7.80 5.72
C LYS A 7 -21.69 7.89 4.22
N ARG A 8 -21.01 8.98 3.83
CA ARG A 8 -20.70 9.30 2.42
C ARG A 8 -19.45 8.60 1.91
N ASP A 9 -18.53 8.22 2.79
CA ASP A 9 -17.24 7.65 2.43
C ASP A 9 -17.37 6.23 1.87
N THR A 10 -16.50 5.91 0.92
CA THR A 10 -16.34 4.55 0.39
C THR A 10 -15.00 4.01 0.87
N LEU A 11 -15.04 2.85 1.50
CA LEU A 11 -13.92 2.20 2.15
C LEU A 11 -13.68 0.81 1.55
N SER A 12 -12.42 0.40 1.59
CA SER A 12 -11.95 -0.96 1.31
C SER A 12 -11.31 -1.49 2.58
N LEU A 13 -11.73 -2.66 3.05
CA LEU A 13 -11.03 -3.39 4.11
C LEU A 13 -9.99 -4.29 3.45
N VAL A 14 -8.75 -4.23 3.91
CA VAL A 14 -7.68 -5.19 3.56
C VAL A 14 -7.18 -5.84 4.86
N LYS A 15 -7.28 -7.16 4.90
CA LYS A 15 -6.89 -8.01 6.02
C LYS A 15 -5.37 -8.24 6.08
N LEU A 16 -4.88 -8.60 7.26
CA LEU A 16 -3.50 -9.04 7.48
C LEU A 16 -3.09 -10.28 6.65
N ASN A 17 -4.04 -11.10 6.20
CA ASN A 17 -3.78 -12.23 5.29
C ASN A 17 -3.86 -11.86 3.80
N GLY A 18 -4.17 -10.61 3.46
CA GLY A 18 -4.36 -10.12 2.09
C GLY A 18 -5.81 -10.11 1.57
N ASP A 19 -6.78 -10.70 2.29
CA ASP A 19 -8.19 -10.67 1.87
C ASP A 19 -8.72 -9.24 1.80
N ARG A 20 -9.46 -8.94 0.72
CA ARG A 20 -9.98 -7.59 0.43
C ARG A 20 -11.50 -7.57 0.34
N THR A 21 -12.12 -6.54 0.91
CA THR A 21 -13.57 -6.27 0.79
C THR A 21 -13.81 -4.79 0.50
N ASP A 22 -14.18 -4.49 -0.75
CA ASP A 22 -14.45 -3.14 -1.23
C ASP A 22 -15.89 -2.65 -0.96
N GLY A 23 -16.16 -1.39 -1.29
CA GLY A 23 -17.51 -0.81 -1.33
C GLY A 23 -18.15 -0.54 0.04
N ILE A 24 -17.41 -0.67 1.14
CA ILE A 24 -17.92 -0.47 2.50
C ILE A 24 -18.30 1.01 2.70
N LYS A 25 -19.56 1.27 3.10
CA LYS A 25 -20.03 2.64 3.39
C LYS A 25 -19.86 3.00 4.86
N GLY A 26 -19.06 4.04 5.11
CA GLY A 26 -18.73 4.53 6.44
C GLY A 26 -18.72 6.05 6.55
N SER A 27 -18.38 6.55 7.73
CA SER A 27 -17.99 7.95 7.96
C SER A 27 -16.57 7.95 8.52
N VAL A 28 -15.66 8.63 7.82
CA VAL A 28 -14.25 8.79 8.22
C VAL A 28 -14.08 10.09 9.01
N GLN A 29 -13.39 10.00 10.15
CA GLN A 29 -13.04 11.12 11.02
C GLN A 29 -11.59 10.91 11.49
N LYS A 30 -10.91 12.00 11.90
CA LYS A 30 -9.44 12.06 12.09
C LYS A 30 -8.79 10.83 12.76
N ASN A 31 -9.43 10.29 13.80
CA ASN A 31 -8.95 9.13 14.57
C ASN A 31 -9.97 7.98 14.62
N LYS A 32 -11.12 8.08 13.92
CA LYS A 32 -12.23 7.11 14.04
C LYS A 32 -12.98 6.88 12.74
N ILE A 33 -13.35 5.64 12.48
CA ILE A 33 -14.14 5.24 11.31
C ILE A 33 -15.41 4.49 11.75
N PHE A 34 -16.57 4.98 11.33
CA PHE A 34 -17.87 4.44 11.69
C PHE A 34 -18.48 3.61 10.56
N ILE A 35 -18.59 2.29 10.75
CA ILE A 35 -19.12 1.34 9.77
C ILE A 35 -20.26 0.54 10.40
N SER A 36 -21.44 0.58 9.77
CA SER A 36 -22.62 -0.20 10.20
C SER A 36 -22.78 -1.40 9.27
N ARG A 37 -22.05 -2.47 9.59
CA ARG A 37 -22.08 -3.79 8.96
C ARG A 37 -21.81 -4.82 10.08
N SER A 38 -22.35 -6.01 9.91
CA SER A 38 -22.17 -7.17 10.82
C SER A 38 -21.81 -8.45 10.06
N ASP A 39 -21.64 -8.32 8.75
CA ASP A 39 -21.30 -9.34 7.76
C ASP A 39 -19.81 -9.28 7.34
N ILE A 40 -19.04 -8.39 7.96
CA ILE A 40 -17.58 -8.31 7.87
C ILE A 40 -17.00 -8.31 9.29
N ALA A 41 -15.87 -8.99 9.48
CA ALA A 41 -15.08 -8.89 10.71
C ALA A 41 -13.95 -7.88 10.51
N ILE A 42 -13.90 -6.81 11.31
CA ILE A 42 -12.76 -5.88 11.37
C ILE A 42 -11.96 -6.17 12.64
N GLU A 43 -10.64 -6.30 12.50
CA GLU A 43 -9.70 -6.73 13.54
C GLU A 43 -8.54 -5.72 13.69
N LYS A 44 -7.73 -5.90 14.74
CA LYS A 44 -6.58 -5.02 15.00
C LYS A 44 -5.45 -5.30 14.01
N GLY A 45 -4.92 -4.25 13.40
CA GLY A 45 -3.90 -4.32 12.36
C GLY A 45 -4.44 -4.35 10.92
N ASP A 46 -5.75 -4.53 10.74
CA ASP A 46 -6.38 -4.40 9.42
C ASP A 46 -6.20 -2.98 8.85
N LEU A 47 -6.19 -2.88 7.52
CA LEU A 47 -6.15 -1.61 6.79
C LEU A 47 -7.55 -1.23 6.28
N LEU A 48 -7.96 0.01 6.55
CA LEU A 48 -9.13 0.65 5.97
C LEU A 48 -8.66 1.71 4.97
N ILE A 49 -8.89 1.48 3.68
CA ILE A 49 -8.49 2.36 2.59
C ILE A 49 -9.71 3.18 2.14
N ARG A 50 -9.67 4.51 2.30
CA ARG A 50 -10.71 5.45 1.85
C ARG A 50 -10.41 5.91 0.43
N SER A 51 -11.38 5.77 -0.48
CA SER A 51 -11.32 6.35 -1.82
C SER A 51 -12.01 7.71 -1.85
N MET A 52 -11.30 8.76 -2.26
CA MET A 52 -11.83 10.12 -2.38
C MET A 52 -12.35 10.40 -3.79
N PRO A 53 -13.38 11.27 -3.98
CA PRO A 53 -13.98 11.51 -5.30
C PRO A 53 -13.04 12.08 -6.37
N HIS A 54 -11.88 12.64 -5.96
CA HIS A 54 -10.84 13.18 -6.85
C HIS A 54 -9.69 12.17 -7.09
N GLY A 55 -9.94 10.87 -6.93
CA GLY A 55 -8.99 9.79 -7.24
C GLY A 55 -7.93 9.49 -6.18
N GLY A 56 -7.72 10.40 -5.21
CA GLY A 56 -6.79 10.16 -4.10
C GLY A 56 -7.29 9.14 -3.08
N THR A 57 -6.38 8.55 -2.31
CA THR A 57 -6.69 7.57 -1.26
C THR A 57 -6.02 7.91 0.06
N GLU A 58 -6.70 7.65 1.18
CA GLU A 58 -6.13 7.68 2.53
C GLU A 58 -6.15 6.24 3.09
N GLU A 59 -5.04 5.80 3.67
CA GLU A 59 -4.94 4.50 4.34
C GLU A 59 -4.95 4.66 5.85
N TYR A 60 -5.69 3.80 6.55
CA TYR A 60 -5.82 3.83 8.01
C TYR A 60 -5.57 2.46 8.62
N ILE A 61 -4.70 2.38 9.64
CA ILE A 61 -4.47 1.15 10.41
C ILE A 61 -5.47 1.10 11.58
N VAL A 62 -6.19 -0.02 11.71
CA VAL A 62 -7.10 -0.26 12.83
C VAL A 62 -6.32 -0.58 14.11
N ILE A 63 -6.41 0.32 15.08
CA ILE A 63 -5.82 0.15 16.42
C ILE A 63 -6.76 -0.66 17.32
N GLU A 64 -8.06 -0.36 17.27
CA GLU A 64 -9.13 -1.13 17.92
C GLU A 64 -10.41 -1.09 17.07
N PRO A 65 -11.04 -2.23 16.74
CA PRO A 65 -12.24 -2.23 15.89
C PRO A 65 -13.49 -1.71 16.62
N ASN A 66 -13.58 -1.84 17.95
CA ASN A 66 -14.68 -1.33 18.78
C ASN A 66 -16.09 -1.60 18.21
N PHE A 67 -16.37 -2.89 17.95
CA PHE A 67 -17.68 -3.37 17.51
C PHE A 67 -18.74 -3.23 18.60
N ARG A 68 -19.91 -2.69 18.25
CA ARG A 68 -21.08 -2.63 19.12
C ARG A 68 -22.25 -3.39 18.50
N MET A 69 -22.81 -4.31 19.28
CA MET A 69 -24.08 -4.97 18.95
C MET A 69 -25.21 -3.93 18.78
N GLY A 70 -26.09 -4.17 17.81
CA GLY A 70 -27.26 -3.34 17.58
C GLY A 70 -28.32 -3.55 18.66
N VAL A 71 -29.04 -2.49 19.02
CA VAL A 71 -30.10 -2.49 20.06
C VAL A 71 -31.24 -1.58 19.60
N GLY A 72 -32.49 -2.01 19.82
CA GLY A 72 -33.67 -1.13 19.66
C GLY A 72 -33.85 -0.53 18.26
N GLY A 73 -33.47 -1.25 17.21
CA GLY A 73 -33.53 -0.77 15.82
C GLY A 73 -32.28 0.01 15.34
N ILE A 74 -31.30 0.26 16.22
CA ILE A 74 -29.96 0.72 15.82
C ILE A 74 -29.18 -0.48 15.28
N PRO A 75 -28.65 -0.44 14.04
CA PRO A 75 -27.88 -1.55 13.48
C PRO A 75 -26.51 -1.70 14.16
N ALA A 76 -26.01 -2.93 14.24
CA ALA A 76 -24.67 -3.22 14.74
C ALA A 76 -23.61 -2.42 13.96
N THR A 77 -22.64 -1.86 14.68
CA THR A 77 -21.75 -0.81 14.16
C THR A 77 -20.36 -0.89 14.81
N TYR A 78 -19.33 -0.91 13.96
CA TYR A 78 -17.94 -0.65 14.32
C TYR A 78 -17.73 0.85 14.57
N GLN A 79 -17.04 1.17 15.66
CA GLN A 79 -16.58 2.53 16.00
C GLN A 79 -15.04 2.55 16.02
N ALA A 80 -14.44 2.03 14.94
CA ALA A 80 -13.03 1.66 14.89
C ALA A 80 -12.13 2.87 15.17
N GLU A 81 -11.22 2.71 16.12
CA GLU A 81 -10.14 3.66 16.37
C GLU A 81 -8.99 3.36 15.42
N VAL A 82 -8.52 4.40 14.74
CA VAL A 82 -7.53 4.29 13.68
C VAL A 82 -6.45 5.36 13.80
N ILE A 83 -5.27 5.04 13.28
CA ILE A 83 -4.28 6.04 12.88
C ILE A 83 -4.24 6.13 11.35
N LEU A 84 -3.98 7.32 10.82
CA LEU A 84 -3.58 7.46 9.42
C LEU A 84 -2.25 6.70 9.25
N LYS A 85 -2.18 5.82 8.25
CA LYS A 85 -0.93 5.24 7.81
C LYS A 85 -0.19 6.34 7.04
N GLU A 86 0.94 6.80 7.59
CA GLU A 86 1.81 7.72 6.88
C GLU A 86 2.46 7.00 5.70
N ASN A 87 1.83 7.14 4.52
CA ASN A 87 2.41 6.66 3.28
C ASN A 87 3.61 7.55 2.94
N THR A 88 4.82 7.01 3.15
CA THR A 88 6.02 7.47 2.45
C THR A 88 5.75 7.39 0.95
N THR A 89 5.61 8.55 0.29
CA THR A 89 4.90 8.68 -0.98
C THR A 89 5.43 7.78 -2.10
N THR A 90 4.54 7.00 -2.69
CA THR A 90 4.70 6.23 -3.93
C THR A 90 3.27 5.95 -4.42
N GLU A 91 2.74 6.50 -5.52
CA GLU A 91 3.27 7.36 -6.61
C GLU A 91 2.31 8.58 -6.79
N GLU A 92 2.41 9.58 -7.68
CA GLU A 92 3.38 10.06 -8.69
C GLU A 92 3.01 11.54 -9.06
N MET A 93 3.73 12.17 -10.00
CA MET A 93 3.32 13.29 -10.86
C MET A 93 3.08 14.66 -10.18
N THR A 94 4.10 15.19 -9.50
CA THR A 94 4.80 16.41 -9.94
C THR A 94 5.90 16.85 -8.96
N SER A 95 7.02 17.33 -9.50
CA SER A 95 8.16 17.96 -8.79
C SER A 95 8.82 17.19 -7.64
N SER A 96 9.95 16.55 -7.97
CA SER A 96 11.12 16.28 -7.11
C SER A 96 11.40 17.42 -6.09
N PRO A 97 11.93 17.15 -4.87
CA PRO A 97 13.21 16.44 -4.75
C PRO A 97 13.42 15.42 -3.61
N SER A 98 14.28 14.45 -3.95
CA SER A 98 15.29 13.83 -3.07
C SER A 98 14.86 13.02 -1.85
N THR A 99 14.75 11.70 -2.05
CA THR A 99 15.78 10.82 -1.50
C THR A 99 16.50 10.18 -2.68
N ALA A 100 17.60 10.80 -3.14
CA ALA A 100 18.31 10.34 -4.32
C ALA A 100 19.07 9.04 -4.03
N VAL A 101 18.76 7.98 -4.77
CA VAL A 101 19.65 6.83 -4.90
C VAL A 101 20.98 7.36 -5.47
N PRO A 102 22.15 7.05 -4.88
CA PRO A 102 23.41 7.60 -5.35
C PRO A 102 23.64 7.27 -6.83
N GLU A 103 24.09 8.26 -7.60
CA GLU A 103 24.31 8.13 -9.06
C GLU A 103 25.22 6.94 -9.40
N ALA A 104 26.20 6.65 -8.53
CA ALA A 104 27.03 5.45 -8.62
C ALA A 104 26.24 4.13 -8.61
N VAL A 105 25.22 3.99 -7.74
CA VAL A 105 24.39 2.78 -7.68
C VAL A 105 23.55 2.64 -8.95
N ILE A 106 22.99 3.74 -9.46
CA ILE A 106 22.25 3.77 -10.73
C ILE A 106 23.17 3.36 -11.89
N ALA A 107 24.41 3.86 -11.92
CA ALA A 107 25.42 3.50 -12.90
C ALA A 107 25.82 2.00 -12.80
N THR A 108 26.01 1.45 -11.60
CA THR A 108 26.33 0.03 -11.41
C THR A 108 25.18 -0.88 -11.88
N VAL A 109 23.92 -0.55 -11.55
CA VAL A 109 22.74 -1.29 -12.03
C VAL A 109 22.65 -1.25 -13.56
N ASN A 110 22.78 -0.07 -14.18
CA ASN A 110 22.76 0.06 -15.64
C ASN A 110 23.91 -0.71 -16.31
N THR A 111 25.10 -0.71 -15.71
CA THR A 111 26.27 -1.46 -16.20
C THR A 111 26.04 -2.98 -16.10
N PHE A 112 25.42 -3.45 -15.01
CA PHE A 112 25.07 -4.86 -14.83
C PHE A 112 24.00 -5.32 -15.85
N ILE A 113 22.97 -4.50 -16.09
CA ILE A 113 21.94 -4.77 -17.11
C ILE A 113 22.59 -4.83 -18.50
N ALA A 114 23.42 -3.86 -18.87
CA ALA A 114 24.13 -3.84 -20.14
C ALA A 114 25.01 -5.08 -20.32
N LEU A 115 25.77 -5.47 -19.29
CA LEU A 115 26.59 -6.69 -19.32
C LEU A 115 25.75 -7.94 -19.54
N CYS A 116 24.59 -8.06 -18.88
CA CYS A 116 23.68 -9.19 -19.08
C CYS A 116 23.15 -9.25 -20.53
N VAL A 117 22.78 -8.11 -21.11
CA VAL A 117 22.33 -8.01 -22.52
C VAL A 117 23.46 -8.40 -23.48
N THR A 118 24.70 -7.96 -23.24
CA THR A 118 25.87 -8.37 -24.05
C THR A 118 26.16 -9.86 -23.91
N ILE A 119 26.04 -10.46 -22.72
CA ILE A 119 26.19 -11.91 -22.53
C ILE A 119 25.14 -12.70 -23.32
N VAL A 120 23.88 -12.24 -23.35
CA VAL A 120 22.80 -12.88 -24.10
C VAL A 120 22.99 -12.76 -25.62
N ASN A 121 23.45 -11.59 -26.11
CA ASN A 121 23.56 -11.32 -27.55
C ASN A 121 24.89 -11.77 -28.18
N GLU A 122 26.01 -11.68 -27.44
CA GLU A 122 27.36 -11.97 -27.95
C GLU A 122 28.05 -13.12 -27.18
N GLY A 123 27.73 -13.28 -25.90
CA GLY A 123 28.45 -14.18 -24.97
C GLY A 123 28.28 -15.67 -25.25
N ALA A 124 27.32 -16.07 -26.11
CA ALA A 124 26.98 -17.46 -26.42
C ALA A 124 28.15 -18.32 -26.93
N SER A 125 29.22 -17.71 -27.47
CA SER A 125 30.43 -18.42 -27.93
C SER A 125 31.59 -18.43 -26.94
N SER A 126 31.54 -17.66 -25.84
CA SER A 126 32.62 -17.58 -24.84
C SER A 126 32.14 -17.01 -23.49
N PRO A 127 31.42 -17.78 -22.66
CA PRO A 127 30.81 -17.27 -21.43
C PRO A 127 31.83 -16.81 -20.37
N ASP A 128 32.96 -17.52 -20.24
CA ASP A 128 33.98 -17.25 -19.21
C ASP A 128 34.59 -15.85 -19.31
N LYS A 129 34.60 -15.27 -20.52
CA LYS A 129 35.10 -13.92 -20.84
C LYS A 129 34.44 -12.81 -20.00
N TYR A 130 33.19 -13.02 -19.57
CA TYR A 130 32.38 -12.02 -18.86
C TYR A 130 32.10 -12.40 -17.39
N ALA A 131 32.41 -13.63 -16.98
CA ALA A 131 32.06 -14.15 -15.65
C ALA A 131 32.67 -13.33 -14.50
N SER A 132 33.94 -12.92 -14.62
CA SER A 132 34.63 -12.11 -13.59
C SER A 132 34.01 -10.72 -13.40
N GLN A 133 33.56 -10.08 -14.49
CA GLN A 133 32.86 -8.80 -14.44
C GLN A 133 31.47 -8.95 -13.83
N PHE A 134 30.75 -10.02 -14.18
CA PHE A 134 29.43 -10.32 -13.63
C PHE A 134 29.46 -10.57 -12.11
N TYR A 135 30.39 -11.40 -11.63
CA TYR A 135 30.51 -11.65 -10.18
C TYR A 135 30.91 -10.39 -9.40
N ARG A 136 31.78 -9.55 -9.96
CA ARG A 136 32.17 -8.28 -9.34
C ARG A 136 30.97 -7.32 -9.23
N LEU A 137 30.28 -7.04 -10.33
CA LEU A 137 29.12 -6.13 -10.32
C LEU A 137 28.00 -6.65 -9.41
N ARG A 138 27.82 -7.98 -9.32
CA ARG A 138 26.90 -8.59 -8.36
C ARG A 138 27.32 -8.37 -6.90
N GLN A 139 28.61 -8.32 -6.58
CA GLN A 139 29.11 -7.98 -5.23
C GLN A 139 29.06 -6.47 -4.93
N GLU A 140 29.02 -5.62 -5.96
CA GLU A 140 28.82 -4.16 -5.82
C GLU A 140 27.31 -3.78 -5.74
N LEU A 141 26.41 -4.77 -5.70
CA LEU A 141 24.94 -4.62 -5.69
C LEU A 141 24.21 -5.43 -4.60
N LEU A 142 24.93 -6.12 -3.70
CA LEU A 142 24.38 -6.98 -2.63
C LEU A 142 25.01 -6.65 -1.26
#